data_AF-C9Y5Q8-F1
#
_entry.id   AF-C9Y5Q8-F1
#
_cell.length_a   1.000
_cell.length_b   1.000
_cell.length_c   1.000
_cell.angle_alpha   90.00
_cell.angle_beta   90.00
_cell.angle_gamma   90.00
#
_symmetry.space_group_name_H-M   'P 1'
#
loop_
_entity.id
_entity.type
_entity.pdbx_description
1 polymer ?
#
loop_
_entity_poly.entity_id
_entity_poly.type
_entity_poly.pdbx_seq_one_letter_code
_entity_poly.pdbx_strand_id
1 'polypeptide(L)'
;MEWDKPANSVNSTMPQWDDNSIIIPSREVNGKWSAVIRATDFDDTLWTPAVFYAAAHSPRIVISTPSGDNFFKAKSWLRQHGAKGVIEYQPTLNCIACSETSIYFSR
;
A
#
# COMPACT_ATOMS: atom_id res chain seq x y z
N MET A 1 -40.26 -37.55 5.22
CA MET A 1 -38.83 -37.41 5.59
C MET A 1 -38.35 -38.82 5.89
N GLU A 2 -37.57 -39.42 4.99
CA GLU A 2 -37.11 -40.81 5.15
C GLU A 2 -35.83 -40.81 5.99
N TRP A 3 -36.00 -41.03 7.30
CA TRP A 3 -34.90 -41.07 8.26
C TRP A 3 -34.06 -42.35 8.21
N ASP A 4 -34.50 -43.36 7.44
CA ASP A 4 -33.85 -44.69 7.34
C ASP A 4 -32.82 -44.82 6.21
N LYS A 5 -32.48 -43.72 5.51
CA LYS A 5 -31.47 -43.74 4.44
C LYS A 5 -30.10 -43.32 4.98
N PRO A 6 -29.01 -44.02 4.61
CA PRO A 6 -27.66 -43.62 5.00
C PRO A 6 -27.38 -42.21 4.48
N ALA A 7 -26.90 -41.34 5.36
CA ALA A 7 -26.59 -39.96 5.03
C ALA A 7 -25.48 -39.89 3.97
N ASN A 8 -25.72 -39.16 2.88
CA ASN A 8 -24.66 -38.84 1.93
C ASN A 8 -23.71 -37.83 2.58
N SER A 9 -22.41 -38.14 2.66
CA SER A 9 -21.42 -37.20 3.18
C SER A 9 -21.26 -36.03 2.21
N VAL A 10 -21.71 -34.84 2.60
CA VAL A 10 -21.34 -33.61 1.93
C VAL A 10 -19.93 -33.22 2.34
N ASN A 11 -19.14 -32.68 1.40
CA ASN A 11 -17.77 -32.27 1.66
C ASN A 11 -17.76 -31.23 2.80
N SER A 12 -17.32 -31.64 3.98
CA SER A 12 -17.40 -30.85 5.22
C SER A 12 -16.18 -29.96 5.42
N THR A 13 -15.31 -29.83 4.43
CA THR A 13 -14.19 -28.89 4.47
C THR A 13 -14.75 -27.48 4.43
N MET A 14 -14.88 -26.89 5.61
CA MET A 14 -15.25 -25.49 5.79
C MET A 14 -14.26 -24.63 5.00
N PRO A 15 -14.72 -23.70 4.14
CA PRO A 15 -13.85 -22.72 3.51
C PRO A 15 -13.02 -22.06 4.61
N GLN A 16 -11.71 -22.28 4.60
CA GLN A 16 -10.82 -21.59 5.51
C GLN A 16 -10.72 -20.15 5.00
N TRP A 17 -11.16 -19.20 5.82
CA TRP A 17 -10.78 -17.81 5.60
C TRP A 17 -9.26 -17.74 5.80
N ASP A 18 -8.57 -17.31 4.76
CA ASP A 18 -7.16 -16.94 4.84
C ASP A 18 -7.08 -15.43 4.68
N ASP A 19 -6.25 -14.81 5.50
CA ASP A 19 -6.04 -13.37 5.40
C ASP A 19 -5.41 -13.07 4.05
N ASN A 20 -5.99 -12.13 3.31
CA ASN A 20 -5.44 -11.68 2.05
C ASN A 20 -5.06 -10.21 2.14
N SER A 21 -3.92 -9.86 1.55
CA SER A 21 -3.40 -8.49 1.51
C SER A 21 -4.11 -7.62 0.44
N ILE A 22 -5.38 -7.92 0.15
CA ILE A 22 -6.13 -7.21 -0.89
C ILE A 22 -6.57 -5.86 -0.36
N ILE A 23 -5.98 -4.80 -0.90
CA ILE A 23 -6.41 -3.43 -0.62
C ILE A 23 -7.62 -3.10 -1.48
N ILE A 24 -8.73 -2.77 -0.82
CA ILE A 24 -9.99 -2.32 -1.43
C ILE A 24 -10.03 -0.78 -1.37
N PRO A 25 -9.66 -0.07 -2.46
CA PRO A 25 -9.69 1.39 -2.48
C PRO A 25 -11.14 1.91 -2.50
N SER A 26 -11.36 3.13 -2.00
CA SER A 26 -12.63 3.83 -2.17
C SER A 26 -13.00 3.96 -3.66
N ARG A 27 -14.27 3.72 -4.01
CA ARG A 27 -14.73 3.88 -5.40
C ARG A 27 -14.71 5.34 -5.84
N GLU A 28 -15.08 6.23 -4.93
CA GLU A 28 -15.10 7.67 -5.18
C GLU A 28 -13.93 8.35 -4.49
N VAL A 29 -13.33 9.29 -5.21
CA VAL A 29 -12.31 10.17 -4.69
C VAL A 29 -12.54 11.53 -5.33
N ASN A 30 -12.76 12.50 -4.46
CA ASN A 30 -13.26 13.80 -4.84
C ASN A 30 -12.16 14.86 -4.75
N GLY A 31 -12.18 15.78 -5.72
CA GLY A 31 -11.31 16.94 -5.75
C GLY A 31 -9.86 16.65 -6.17
N LYS A 32 -9.09 17.74 -6.26
CA LYS A 32 -7.64 17.72 -6.47
C LYS A 32 -6.95 17.89 -5.13
N TRP A 33 -5.90 17.11 -4.91
CA TRP A 33 -5.14 17.20 -3.67
C TRP A 33 -3.69 16.81 -3.89
N SER A 34 -2.86 17.23 -2.95
CA SER A 34 -1.47 16.80 -2.87
C SER A 34 -1.11 16.57 -1.41
N ALA A 35 -0.24 15.60 -1.18
CA ALA A 35 0.26 15.29 0.15
C ALA A 35 1.74 14.92 0.06
N VAL A 36 2.47 15.15 1.16
CA VAL A 36 3.87 14.73 1.29
C VAL A 36 4.06 14.07 2.64
N ILE A 37 4.73 12.93 2.63
CA ILE A 37 5.23 12.27 3.85
C ILE A 37 6.75 12.16 3.79
N ARG A 38 7.35 12.10 4.97
CA ARG A 38 8.81 12.01 5.14
C ARG A 38 9.12 11.01 6.23
N ALA A 39 10.05 10.12 5.96
CA ALA A 39 10.52 9.15 6.94
C ALA A 39 11.94 8.68 6.58
N THR A 40 12.67 8.24 7.60
CA THR A 40 13.90 7.46 7.45
C THR A 40 13.60 5.95 7.39
N ASP A 41 12.53 5.52 8.06
CA ASP A 41 12.01 4.15 8.05
C ASP A 41 10.48 4.20 8.00
N PHE A 42 9.88 3.55 6.99
CA PHE A 42 8.44 3.56 6.78
C PHE A 42 7.71 2.48 7.58
N ASP A 43 8.41 1.45 8.04
CA ASP A 43 7.83 0.35 8.81
C ASP A 43 7.74 0.70 10.31
N ASP A 44 8.65 1.55 10.81
CA ASP A 44 8.69 2.00 12.21
C ASP A 44 7.87 3.29 12.46
N THR A 45 7.20 3.81 11.44
CA THR A 45 6.39 5.04 11.54
C THR A 45 4.90 4.70 11.63
N LEU A 46 4.21 5.24 12.64
CA LEU A 46 2.75 5.18 12.73
C LEU A 46 2.11 6.15 11.73
N TRP A 47 1.43 5.60 10.71
CA TRP A 47 0.78 6.39 9.67
C TRP A 47 -0.72 6.59 9.93
N THR A 48 -1.21 7.78 9.57
CA THR A 48 -2.64 8.06 9.61
C THR A 48 -3.36 7.41 8.42
N PRO A 49 -4.68 7.16 8.51
CA PRO A 49 -5.47 6.65 7.39
C PRO A 49 -5.33 7.46 6.09
N ALA A 50 -5.04 8.76 6.19
CA ALA A 50 -4.84 9.64 5.04
C ALA A 50 -3.66 9.21 4.16
N VAL A 51 -2.62 8.61 4.74
CA VAL A 51 -1.44 8.14 3.98
C VAL A 51 -1.79 6.92 3.13
N PHE A 52 -2.50 5.96 3.71
CA PHE A 52 -2.97 4.77 3.00
C PHE A 52 -3.98 5.14 1.90
N TYR A 53 -4.87 6.10 2.19
CA TYR A 53 -5.74 6.69 1.18
C TYR A 53 -4.93 7.31 0.02
N ALA A 54 -3.94 8.14 0.33
CA ALA A 54 -3.10 8.77 -0.69
C ALA A 54 -2.32 7.75 -1.53
N ALA A 55 -1.77 6.70 -0.91
CA ALA A 55 -1.09 5.60 -1.60
C ALA A 55 -2.03 4.86 -2.56
N ALA A 56 -3.23 4.50 -2.11
CA ALA A 56 -4.21 3.78 -2.90
C ALA A 56 -4.80 4.59 -4.07
N HIS A 57 -4.80 5.93 -3.97
CA HIS A 57 -5.53 6.81 -4.89
C HIS A 57 -4.68 7.73 -5.76
N SER A 58 -3.36 7.75 -5.57
CA SER A 58 -2.46 8.51 -6.42
C SER A 58 -2.19 7.76 -7.74
N PRO A 59 -2.54 8.33 -8.92
CA PRO A 59 -2.15 7.74 -10.20
C PRO A 59 -0.63 7.81 -10.44
N ARG A 60 0.03 8.80 -9.84
CA ARG A 60 1.48 8.99 -9.87
C ARG A 60 1.99 9.36 -8.48
N ILE A 61 3.05 8.69 -8.06
CA ILE A 61 3.74 8.89 -6.79
C ILE A 61 5.20 9.17 -7.10
N VAL A 62 5.78 10.19 -6.48
CA VAL A 62 7.21 10.51 -6.63
C VAL A 62 7.92 10.22 -5.32
N ILE A 63 8.97 9.40 -5.38
CA ILE A 63 9.84 9.11 -4.24
C ILE A 63 11.13 9.89 -4.44
N SER A 64 11.36 10.86 -3.57
CA SER A 64 12.56 11.69 -3.56
C SER A 64 13.52 11.21 -2.48
N THR A 65 14.67 10.67 -2.90
CA THR A 65 15.64 10.05 -1.99
C THR A 65 17.04 9.98 -2.61
N PRO A 66 18.13 10.09 -1.82
CA PRO A 66 19.48 10.07 -2.37
C PRO A 66 19.99 8.66 -2.67
N SER A 67 19.27 7.62 -2.21
CA SER A 67 19.69 6.22 -2.33
C SER A 67 18.69 5.38 -3.12
N GLY A 68 19.19 4.57 -4.05
CA GLY A 68 18.39 3.58 -4.77
C GLY A 68 17.79 2.52 -3.83
N ASP A 69 18.50 2.14 -2.77
CA ASP A 69 17.98 1.17 -1.79
C ASP A 69 16.77 1.73 -1.05
N ASN A 70 16.84 3.00 -0.64
CA ASN A 70 15.71 3.67 -0.01
C ASN A 70 14.53 3.81 -0.98
N PHE A 71 14.79 4.04 -2.26
CA PHE A 71 13.75 4.04 -3.28
C PHE A 71 13.02 2.70 -3.35
N PHE A 72 13.75 1.58 -3.43
CA PHE A 72 13.12 0.26 -3.53
C PHE A 72 12.41 -0.15 -2.24
N LYS A 73 12.94 0.21 -1.06
CA LYS A 73 12.25 0.01 0.22
C LYS A 73 10.92 0.76 0.27
N ALA A 74 10.95 2.07 0.01
CA ALA A 74 9.74 2.90 -0.02
C ALA A 74 8.75 2.43 -1.09
N LYS A 75 9.23 2.04 -2.27
CA LYS A 75 8.39 1.47 -3.33
C LYS A 75 7.73 0.16 -2.90
N SER A 76 8.45 -0.74 -2.26
CA SER A 76 7.91 -2.00 -1.74
C SER A 76 6.82 -1.74 -0.70
N TRP A 77 7.11 -0.85 0.26
CA TRP A 77 6.17 -0.44 1.29
C TRP A 77 4.87 0.13 0.68
N LEU A 78 4.98 1.04 -0.30
CA LEU A 78 3.83 1.59 -1.01
C LEU A 78 2.99 0.51 -1.71
N ARG A 79 3.64 -0.47 -2.36
CA ARG A 79 2.93 -1.55 -3.06
C ARG A 79 2.18 -2.46 -2.09
N GLN A 80 2.77 -2.79 -0.95
CA GLN A 80 2.13 -3.55 0.13
C GLN A 80 0.91 -2.81 0.70
N HIS A 81 0.96 -1.47 0.72
CA HIS A 81 -0.09 -0.62 1.26
C HIS A 81 -1.04 -0.03 0.19
N GLY A 82 -1.11 -0.67 -0.98
CA GLY A 82 -2.19 -0.44 -1.95
C GLY A 82 -1.88 0.51 -3.10
N ALA A 83 -0.64 1.00 -3.22
CA ALA A 83 -0.25 1.81 -4.37
C ALA A 83 -0.36 1.01 -5.68
N LYS A 84 -1.21 1.48 -6.59
CA LYS A 84 -1.40 0.89 -7.92
C LYS A 84 -0.79 1.75 -9.04
N GLY A 85 -0.66 3.05 -8.82
CA GLY A 85 -0.13 4.01 -9.79
C GLY A 85 1.33 3.84 -10.18
N VAL A 86 1.80 4.75 -11.04
CA VAL A 86 3.21 4.86 -11.42
C VAL A 86 3.99 5.40 -10.21
N ILE A 87 5.13 4.76 -9.91
CA ILE A 87 6.03 5.18 -8.82
C ILE A 87 7.34 5.58 -9.45
N GLU A 88 7.66 6.86 -9.37
CA GLU A 88 8.84 7.46 -10.00
C GLU A 88 9.94 7.74 -8.99
N TYR A 89 11.18 7.52 -9.42
CA TYR A 89 12.35 7.85 -8.65
C TYR A 89 12.81 9.27 -8.97
N GLN A 90 13.00 10.09 -7.94
CA GLN A 90 13.62 11.40 -8.04
C GLN A 90 14.86 11.45 -7.13
N PRO A 91 16.08 11.46 -7.68
CA PRO A 91 17.27 11.58 -6.85
C PRO A 91 17.32 12.96 -6.18
N THR A 92 17.56 13.00 -4.87
CA THR A 92 17.91 14.25 -4.19
C THR A 92 19.38 14.56 -4.43
N LEU A 93 19.64 15.64 -5.16
CA LEU A 93 20.99 16.11 -5.44
C LEU A 93 21.49 17.00 -4.29
N ASN A 94 22.80 16.98 -4.03
CA ASN A 94 23.50 17.85 -3.09
C ASN A 94 23.17 17.68 -1.60
N CYS A 95 22.75 16.49 -1.15
CA CYS A 95 22.61 16.22 0.29
C CYS A 95 23.52 15.10 0.77
N ILE A 96 24.63 15.48 1.40
CA ILE A 96 25.69 14.56 1.89
C ILE A 96 25.22 13.71 3.07
N ALA A 97 24.21 14.17 3.84
CA ALA A 97 23.72 13.52 5.06
C ALA A 97 22.21 13.27 5.09
N CYS A 98 21.49 13.40 3.97
CA CYS A 98 20.06 13.10 3.95
C CYS A 98 19.86 11.58 3.93
N SER A 99 19.35 11.02 5.02
CA SER A 99 18.80 9.66 5.05
C SER A 99 17.28 9.66 4.82
N GLU A 100 16.64 10.82 4.95
CA GLU A 100 15.20 10.97 4.83
C GLU A 100 14.72 10.77 3.38
N THR A 101 13.65 10.01 3.23
CA THR A 101 12.94 9.80 1.97
C THR A 101 11.63 10.57 2.01
N SER A 102 11.42 11.44 1.01
CA SER A 102 10.16 12.16 0.83
C SER A 102 9.30 11.47 -0.22
N ILE A 103 8.01 11.22 0.07
CA ILE A 103 7.06 10.67 -0.88
C ILE A 103 5.97 11.70 -1.16
N TYR A 104 5.78 12.02 -2.44
CA TYR A 104 4.79 12.97 -2.92
C TYR A 104 3.63 12.22 -3.56
N PHE A 105 2.44 12.54 -3.10
CA PHE A 105 1.17 12.03 -3.59
C PHE A 105 0.38 13.16 -4.25
N SER A 106 -0.39 12.82 -5.27
CA SER A 106 -1.24 13.80 -5.96
C SER A 106 -2.41 13.13 -6.64
N ARG A 107 -3.51 13.87 -6.78
CA ARG A 107 -4.64 13.53 -7.64
C ARG A 107 -5.30 14.77 -8.24
#